data_AF-K1TJK9-F1
#
_entry.id   AF-K1TJK9-F1
#
_cell.length_a   1.000
_cell.length_b   1.000
_cell.length_c   1.000
_cell.angle_alpha   90.00
_cell.angle_beta   90.00
_cell.angle_gamma   90.00
#
_symmetry.space_group_name_H-M   'P 1'
#
loop_
_entity.id
_entity.type
_entity.pdbx_description
1 polymer ?
#
loop_
_entity_poly.entity_id
_entity_poly.type
_entity_poly.pdbx_seq_one_letter_code
_entity_poly.pdbx_strand_id
1 'polypeptide(L)'
;MTPHFDFSEVPYSFGLCAAENCPKASTCLRRIAMQYAPVNRIFLPTMNPNRIIAGKGKCDYYCSNEKTRFALGFTRTANALTVRMASTFRYRMISYFGRKNYYLKRRGALKITPAEQIYV
;
A
#
# COMPACT_ATOMS: atom_id res chain seq x y z
N MET A 1 -17.87 15.31 -7.62
CA MET A 1 -18.11 13.99 -6.99
C MET A 1 -17.01 13.74 -5.98
N THR A 2 -17.31 13.87 -4.69
CA THR A 2 -16.40 13.44 -3.64
C THR A 2 -16.17 11.94 -3.82
N PRO A 3 -14.93 11.45 -3.94
CA PRO A 3 -14.70 10.01 -3.93
C PRO A 3 -15.28 9.48 -2.62
N HIS A 4 -16.21 8.52 -2.72
CA HIS A 4 -16.81 7.87 -1.57
C HIS A 4 -15.67 7.20 -0.77
N PHE A 5 -15.26 7.81 0.34
CA PHE A 5 -14.28 7.22 1.24
C PHE A 5 -15.01 6.21 2.11
N ASP A 6 -14.81 4.92 1.83
CA ASP A 6 -15.32 3.87 2.71
C ASP A 6 -14.34 3.62 3.86
N PHE A 7 -14.76 4.00 5.06
CA PHE A 7 -13.95 3.79 6.26
C PHE A 7 -13.79 2.29 6.61
N SER A 8 -14.65 1.42 6.07
CA SER A 8 -14.53 -0.03 6.27
C SER A 8 -13.24 -0.61 5.68
N GLU A 9 -12.68 0.03 4.64
CA GLU A 9 -11.42 -0.37 4.00
C GLU A 9 -10.18 0.00 4.84
N VAL A 10 -10.32 0.86 5.86
CA VAL A 10 -9.20 1.27 6.71
C VAL A 10 -8.81 0.12 7.65
N PRO A 11 -7.55 -0.38 7.56
CA PRO A 11 -7.12 -1.50 8.39
C PRO A 11 -7.24 -1.19 9.89
N TYR A 12 -7.60 -2.20 10.68
CA TYR A 12 -7.82 -2.02 12.14
C TYR A 12 -6.59 -1.50 12.88
N SER A 13 -5.38 -1.88 12.46
CA SER A 13 -4.11 -1.42 13.06
C SER A 13 -3.56 -0.13 12.44
N PHE A 14 -4.29 0.50 11.52
CA PHE A 14 -3.82 1.70 10.84
C PHE A 14 -3.96 2.93 11.75
N GLY A 15 -2.84 3.36 12.34
CA GLY A 15 -2.80 4.53 13.22
C GLY A 15 -3.25 5.83 12.53
N LEU A 16 -4.34 6.42 13.00
CA LEU A 16 -4.90 7.67 12.53
C LEU A 16 -4.11 8.87 13.06
N CYS A 17 -4.21 9.99 12.35
CA CYS A 17 -3.56 11.24 12.73
C CYS A 17 -4.61 12.28 13.14
N ALA A 18 -4.59 12.67 14.42
CA ALA A 18 -5.46 13.71 14.96
C ALA A 18 -4.84 15.12 14.93
N ALA A 19 -3.70 15.30 14.24
CA ALA A 19 -3.06 16.61 14.16
C ALA A 19 -3.90 17.58 13.32
N GLU A 20 -4.38 18.65 13.95
CA GLU A 20 -5.25 19.65 13.33
C GLU A 20 -4.50 20.52 12.32
N ASN A 21 -3.30 21.01 12.69
CA ASN A 21 -2.51 21.96 11.91
C ASN A 21 -1.40 21.31 11.08
N CYS A 22 -1.66 20.14 10.47
CA CYS A 22 -0.67 19.47 9.63
C CYS A 22 -0.68 20.06 8.20
N PRO A 23 0.46 20.55 7.66
CA PRO A 23 0.51 21.08 6.30
C PRO A 23 0.22 20.02 5.22
N LYS A 24 0.40 18.74 5.55
CA LYS A 24 0.12 17.60 4.67
C LYS A 24 -1.25 16.95 4.92
N ALA A 25 -2.14 17.63 5.66
CA ALA A 25 -3.43 17.07 6.06
C ALA A 25 -4.29 16.61 4.86
N SER A 26 -4.30 17.38 3.77
CA SER A 26 -5.10 17.11 2.57
C SER A 26 -4.59 15.93 1.74
N THR A 27 -3.31 15.57 1.86
CA THR A 27 -2.69 14.48 1.10
C THR A 27 -2.33 13.27 1.95
N CYS A 28 -2.54 13.32 3.27
CA CYS A 28 -2.19 12.25 4.19
C CYS A 28 -3.37 11.32 4.49
N LEU A 29 -3.30 10.06 4.10
CA LEU A 29 -4.32 9.04 4.36
C LEU A 29 -4.66 8.89 5.85
N ARG A 30 -3.68 9.06 6.76
CA ARG A 30 -3.93 8.99 8.20
C ARG A 30 -4.84 10.12 8.72
N ARG A 31 -4.75 11.30 8.11
CA ARG A 31 -5.57 12.46 8.49
C ARG A 31 -6.93 12.40 7.80
N ILE A 32 -6.96 12.01 6.52
CA ILE A 32 -8.19 11.76 5.77
C ILE A 32 -9.03 10.70 6.48
N ALA A 33 -8.45 9.55 6.84
CA ALA A 33 -9.18 8.52 7.57
C ALA A 33 -9.74 9.03 8.91
N MET A 34 -9.00 9.87 9.65
CA MET A 34 -9.52 10.50 10.88
C MET A 34 -10.74 11.41 10.61
N GLN A 35 -10.77 12.13 9.49
CA GLN A 35 -11.89 13.02 9.13
C GLN A 35 -13.16 12.25 8.76
N TYR A 36 -13.00 11.09 8.11
CA TYR A 36 -14.11 10.22 7.71
C TYR A 36 -14.40 9.11 8.74
N ALA A 37 -13.83 9.19 9.95
CA ALA A 37 -14.07 8.21 10.98
C ALA A 37 -15.53 8.27 11.47
N PRO A 38 -16.25 7.14 11.52
CA PRO A 38 -17.65 7.14 11.89
C PRO A 38 -17.81 7.30 13.41
N VAL A 39 -18.89 7.96 13.83
CA VAL A 39 -19.21 8.22 15.25
C VAL A 39 -19.38 6.93 16.05
N ASN A 40 -19.79 5.83 15.39
CA ASN A 40 -19.95 4.53 16.04
C ASN A 40 -18.63 3.87 16.48
N ARG A 41 -17.47 4.33 15.98
CA ARG A 41 -16.16 3.85 16.46
C ARG A 41 -15.73 4.66 17.67
N ILE A 42 -16.02 4.13 18.85
CA ILE A 42 -15.68 4.71 20.16
C ILE A 42 -14.16 4.90 20.30
N PHE A 43 -13.39 3.88 19.91
CA PHE A 43 -11.93 3.91 20.00
C PHE A 43 -11.32 3.79 18.61
N LEU A 44 -10.53 4.80 18.26
CA LEU A 44 -9.74 4.83 17.05
C LEU A 44 -8.26 4.66 17.42
N PRO A 45 -7.51 3.80 16.73
CA PRO A 45 -6.08 3.71 16.92
C PRO A 45 -5.46 5.04 16.46
N THR A 46 -5.00 5.87 17.38
CA THR A 46 -4.39 7.16 17.06
C THR A 46 -2.88 7.09 17.27
N MET A 47 -2.13 7.75 16.39
CA MET A 47 -0.71 7.94 16.60
C MET A 47 -0.49 8.84 17.82
N ASN A 48 0.55 8.54 18.59
CA ASN A 48 0.94 9.34 19.74
C ASN A 48 1.15 10.81 19.33
N PRO A 49 0.36 11.76 19.85
CA PRO A 49 0.48 13.18 19.52
C PRO A 49 1.87 13.76 19.78
N ASN A 50 2.54 13.31 20.84
CA ASN A 50 3.89 13.77 21.19
C ASN A 50 4.92 13.41 20.11
N ARG A 51 4.73 12.28 19.41
CA ARG A 51 5.58 11.89 18.27
C ARG A 51 5.34 12.79 17.06
N ILE A 52 4.11 13.21 16.82
CA ILE A 52 3.77 14.12 15.72
C ILE A 52 4.39 15.51 15.96
N ILE A 53 4.27 16.02 17.19
CA ILE A 53 4.85 17.30 17.60
C ILE A 53 6.38 17.28 17.50
N ALA A 54 7.01 16.20 17.96
CA ALA A 54 8.46 16.03 17.91
C ALA A 54 9.03 16.03 16.48
N GLY A 55 8.25 15.62 15.47
CA GLY A 55 8.68 15.56 14.07
C GLY A 55 8.98 16.92 13.42
N LYS A 56 8.57 18.06 14.01
CA LYS A 56 8.87 19.43 13.54
C LYS A 56 8.71 19.61 12.01
N GLY A 57 7.63 19.09 11.43
CA GLY A 57 7.34 19.19 9.99
C GLY A 57 7.92 18.07 9.11
N LYS A 58 8.90 17.29 9.58
CA LYS A 58 9.30 16.02 8.96
C LYS A 58 8.50 14.89 9.60
N CYS A 59 7.50 14.40 8.87
CA CYS A 59 6.65 13.31 9.33
C CYS A 59 7.08 11.99 8.67
N ASP A 60 7.79 11.15 9.43
CA ASP A 60 8.23 9.82 8.99
C ASP A 60 7.05 8.87 8.72
N TYR A 61 5.89 9.16 9.31
CA TYR A 61 4.67 8.37 9.18
C TYR A 61 3.70 8.91 8.12
N TYR A 62 4.14 9.86 7.29
CA TYR A 62 3.34 10.39 6.20
C TYR A 62 2.94 9.27 5.23
N CYS A 63 1.66 9.23 4.86
CA CYS A 63 1.12 8.23 3.96
C CYS A 63 0.32 8.94 2.86
N SER A 64 0.84 8.97 1.64
CA SER A 64 0.24 9.68 0.51
C SER A 64 -1.13 9.09 0.12
N ASN A 65 -2.08 9.94 -0.24
CA ASN A 65 -3.37 9.55 -0.83
C ASN A 65 -3.32 9.35 -2.35
N GLU A 66 -2.12 9.41 -2.94
CA GLU A 66 -1.90 9.17 -4.35
C GLU A 66 -2.29 7.73 -4.73
N LYS A 67 -3.16 7.60 -5.74
CA LYS A 67 -3.58 6.30 -6.25
C LYS A 67 -2.43 5.65 -7.00
N THR A 68 -2.00 4.49 -6.53
CA THR A 68 -0.94 3.69 -7.16
C THR A 68 -1.51 2.42 -7.79
N ARG A 69 -0.98 2.02 -8.95
CA ARG A 69 -1.43 0.82 -9.68
C ARG A 69 -0.54 -0.36 -9.33
N PHE A 70 -1.15 -1.40 -8.76
CA PHE A 70 -0.49 -2.67 -8.47
C PHE A 70 -0.92 -3.71 -9.51
N ALA A 71 0.02 -4.51 -10.00
CA ALA A 71 -0.30 -5.67 -10.82
C ALA A 71 -0.70 -6.85 -9.92
N LEU A 72 -1.62 -7.68 -10.43
CA LEU A 72 -2.14 -8.85 -9.74
C LEU A 72 -2.08 -10.06 -10.68
N GLY A 73 -1.11 -10.94 -10.45
CA GLY A 73 -0.90 -12.09 -11.33
C GLY A 73 -0.13 -11.72 -12.60
N PHE A 74 0.64 -12.70 -13.09
CA PHE A 74 1.29 -12.62 -14.40
C PHE A 74 1.37 -14.01 -15.06
N THR A 75 0.46 -14.93 -14.71
CA THR A 75 0.42 -16.28 -15.30
C THR A 75 0.31 -16.23 -16.82
N ARG A 76 -0.52 -15.35 -17.38
CA ARG A 76 -0.67 -15.21 -18.83
C ARG A 76 0.63 -14.73 -19.49
N THR A 77 1.27 -13.71 -18.91
CA THR A 77 2.58 -13.21 -19.37
C THR A 77 3.63 -14.31 -19.31
N ALA A 78 3.72 -15.04 -18.20
CA ALA A 78 4.68 -16.14 -18.04
C ALA A 78 4.44 -17.29 -19.04
N ASN A 79 3.18 -17.58 -19.38
CA ASN A 79 2.83 -18.64 -20.32
C ASN A 79 2.99 -18.23 -21.78
N ALA A 80 3.02 -16.92 -22.08
CA ALA A 80 3.28 -16.40 -23.42
C ALA A 80 4.78 -16.45 -23.79
N LEU A 81 5.67 -16.70 -22.82
CA LEU A 81 7.10 -16.83 -23.07
C LEU A 81 7.42 -18.11 -23.85
N THR A 82 8.39 -18.03 -24.76
CA THR A 82 8.94 -19.21 -25.42
C THR A 82 9.60 -20.14 -24.40
N VAL A 83 9.64 -21.45 -24.69
CA VAL A 83 10.24 -22.46 -23.80
C VAL A 83 11.67 -22.09 -23.38
N ARG A 84 12.46 -21.53 -24.30
CA ARG A 84 13.84 -21.09 -24.05
C ARG A 84 13.91 -19.94 -23.03
N MET A 85 12.94 -19.03 -23.03
CA MET A 85 12.91 -17.86 -22.15
C MET A 85 12.24 -18.17 -20.81
N ALA A 86 11.27 -19.07 -20.78
CA ALA A 86 10.45 -19.38 -19.60
C ALA A 86 11.29 -19.79 -18.38
N SER A 87 12.29 -20.64 -18.58
CA SER A 87 13.20 -21.07 -17.51
C SER A 87 14.00 -19.88 -16.96
N THR A 88 14.65 -19.10 -17.83
CA THR A 88 15.45 -17.93 -17.42
C THR A 88 14.61 -16.88 -16.69
N PHE A 89 13.43 -16.57 -17.21
CA PHE A 89 12.48 -15.66 -16.58
C PHE A 89 12.08 -16.16 -15.18
N ARG A 90 11.70 -17.43 -15.06
CA ARG A 90 11.33 -18.04 -13.78
C ARG A 90 12.46 -17.95 -12.76
N TYR A 91 13.70 -18.29 -13.12
CA TYR A 91 14.83 -18.22 -12.19
C TYR A 91 15.14 -16.77 -11.77
N ARG A 92 15.09 -15.80 -12.69
CA ARG A 92 15.26 -14.37 -12.36
C ARG A 92 14.18 -13.90 -11.39
N MET A 93 12.92 -14.20 -11.66
CA MET A 93 11.81 -13.81 -10.80
C MET A 93 11.85 -14.50 -9.43
N ILE A 94 12.28 -15.78 -9.36
CA ILE A 94 12.49 -16.48 -8.10
C ILE A 94 13.65 -15.84 -7.31
N SER A 95 14.72 -15.43 -7.98
CA SER A 95 15.84 -14.75 -7.33
C SER A 95 15.45 -13.38 -6.77
N TYR A 96 14.60 -12.63 -7.48
CA TYR A 96 14.17 -11.30 -7.05
C TYR A 96 13.07 -11.35 -5.97
N PHE A 97 12.02 -12.15 -6.17
CA PHE A 97 10.90 -12.21 -5.23
C PHE A 97 11.10 -13.19 -4.08
N GLY A 98 11.99 -14.17 -4.25
CA GLY A 98 12.00 -15.40 -3.46
C GLY A 98 11.00 -16.43 -4.00
N ARG A 99 11.33 -17.72 -3.86
CA ARG A 99 10.57 -18.83 -4.47
C ARG A 99 9.09 -18.85 -4.07
N LYS A 100 8.78 -18.64 -2.78
CA LYS A 100 7.38 -18.60 -2.27
C LYS A 100 6.60 -17.45 -2.92
N ASN A 101 7.15 -16.24 -2.84
CA ASN A 101 6.46 -15.03 -3.31
C ASN A 101 6.30 -15.04 -4.83
N TYR A 102 7.25 -15.60 -5.59
CA TYR A 102 7.11 -15.79 -7.03
C TYR A 102 5.79 -16.49 -7.38
N TYR A 103 5.49 -17.63 -6.76
CA TYR A 103 4.25 -18.37 -7.06
C TYR A 103 3.00 -17.64 -6.56
N LEU A 104 3.07 -17.00 -5.39
CA LEU A 104 1.95 -16.19 -4.88
C LEU A 104 1.63 -15.02 -5.80
N LYS A 105 2.65 -14.28 -6.27
CA LYS A 105 2.50 -13.16 -7.19
C LYS A 105 2.08 -13.64 -8.58
N ARG A 106 2.64 -14.74 -9.10
CA ARG A 106 2.27 -15.30 -10.40
C ARG A 106 0.77 -15.60 -10.47
N ARG A 107 0.22 -16.26 -9.44
CA ARG A 107 -1.23 -16.60 -9.37
C ARG A 107 -2.13 -15.44 -8.92
N GLY A 108 -1.57 -14.27 -8.58
CA GLY A 108 -2.34 -13.12 -8.11
C GLY A 108 -2.78 -13.16 -6.65
N ALA A 109 -2.20 -14.03 -5.82
CA ALA A 109 -2.48 -14.05 -4.37
C ALA A 109 -1.70 -12.97 -3.60
N LEU A 110 -0.63 -12.42 -4.19
CA LEU A 110 0.14 -11.32 -3.63
C LEU A 110 0.26 -10.22 -4.68
N LYS A 111 0.06 -8.96 -4.26
CA LYS A 111 0.19 -7.78 -5.13
C LYS A 111 1.65 -7.57 -5.53
N ILE A 112 1.86 -7.00 -6.71
CA ILE A 112 3.18 -6.63 -7.23
C ILE A 112 3.28 -5.12 -7.16
N THR A 113 4.22 -4.60 -6.37
CA THR A 113 4.40 -3.16 -6.18
C THR A 113 4.81 -2.48 -7.50
N PRO A 114 4.58 -1.17 -7.66
CA PRO A 114 5.04 -0.45 -8.84
C PRO A 114 6.55 -0.63 -9.10
N ALA A 115 7.38 -0.63 -8.05
CA ALA A 115 8.82 -0.86 -8.18
C ALA A 115 9.16 -2.28 -8.67
N GLU A 116 8.38 -3.26 -8.22
CA GLU A 116 8.56 -4.66 -8.61
C GLU A 116 8.07 -4.95 -10.04
N GLN A 117 7.05 -4.23 -10.51
CA GLN A 117 6.49 -4.39 -11.86
C GLN A 117 7.50 -4.09 -12.97
N ILE A 118 8.52 -3.27 -12.70
CA ILE A 118 9.59 -2.96 -13.67
C ILE A 118 10.37 -4.23 -14.09
N TYR A 119 10.34 -5.27 -13.24
CA TYR A 119 11.08 -6.50 -13.47
C TYR A 119 10.23 -7.64 -14.07
N VAL A 120 8.91 -7.51 -14.08
CA VAL A 120 7.95 -8.54 -14.53
C VAL A 120 7.62 -8.35 -16.01
#